data_AF-A0A967X6R8-F1
#
_entry.id   AF-A0A967X6R8-F1
#
_cell.length_a   1.000
_cell.length_b   1.000
_cell.length_c   1.000
_cell.angle_alpha   90.00
_cell.angle_beta   90.00
_cell.angle_gamma   90.00
#
_symmetry.space_group_name_H-M   'P 1'
#
loop_
_entity.id
_entity.type
_entity.pdbx_description
1 polymer ?
#
loop_
_entity_poly.entity_id
_entity_poly.type
_entity_poly.pdbx_seq_one_letter_code
_entity_poly.pdbx_strand_id
1 'polypeptide(L)'
;FGVAVVIGRFVYPRLGLPFRSEGGKGFTFVLLAAIAMGLFAEAIGLHMILGAYLAGLFFETKVAHPNLVRVVMDRSYGIAYSFLGPIFFISLGF
;
A
#
# COMPACT_ATOMS: atom_id res chain seq x y z
N PHE A 1 2.74 -2.95 -19.13
CA PHE A 1 3.61 -2.15 -18.25
C PHE A 1 3.47 -0.64 -18.47
N GLY A 2 3.64 -0.13 -19.70
CA GLY A 2 3.52 1.32 -19.98
C GLY A 2 2.17 1.96 -19.61
N VAL A 3 1.06 1.27 -19.86
CA VAL A 3 -0.29 1.74 -19.47
C VAL A 3 -0.43 1.88 -17.96
N ALA A 4 0.13 0.95 -17.18
CA ALA A 4 0.12 1.02 -15.71
C ALA A 4 0.92 2.22 -15.19
N VAL A 5 2.05 2.55 -15.83
CA VAL A 5 2.86 3.73 -15.49
C VAL A 5 2.13 5.03 -15.83
N VAL A 6 1.43 5.08 -16.97
CA VAL A 6 0.66 6.26 -17.38
C VAL A 6 -0.53 6.48 -16.46
N ILE A 7 -1.30 5.42 -16.15
CA ILE A 7 -2.41 5.49 -15.20
C ILE A 7 -1.90 5.92 -13.82
N GLY A 8 -0.83 5.30 -13.34
CA GLY A 8 -0.20 5.64 -12.06
C GLY A 8 0.32 7.07 -12.01
N ARG A 9 0.78 7.65 -13.12
CA ARG A 9 1.30 9.04 -13.15
C ARG A 9 0.22 10.09 -13.33
N PHE A 10 -0.89 9.78 -14.00
CA PHE A 10 -1.89 10.78 -14.40
C PHE A 10 -3.17 10.78 -13.56
N VAL A 11 -3.59 9.61 -13.07
CA VAL A 11 -4.77 9.44 -12.22
C VAL A 11 -4.42 9.75 -10.76
N TYR A 12 -3.22 9.35 -10.32
CA TYR A 12 -2.75 9.53 -8.94
C TYR A 12 -2.67 10.99 -8.45
N PRO A 13 -2.11 11.97 -9.20
CA PRO A 13 -2.04 13.35 -8.72
C PRO A 13 -3.37 14.12 -8.81
N ARG A 14 -4.36 13.63 -9.57
CA ARG A 14 -5.68 14.28 -9.71
C ARG A 14 -6.70 13.81 -8.69
N LEU A 15 -6.46 12.66 -8.07
CA LEU A 15 -7.23 12.19 -6.94
C LEU A 15 -6.86 13.05 -5.72
N GLY A 16 -7.57 14.15 -5.52
CA GLY A 16 -7.53 15.00 -4.31
C GLY A 16 -8.05 14.26 -3.06
N LEU A 17 -7.47 13.10 -2.79
CA LEU A 17 -7.84 12.16 -1.74
C LEU A 17 -7.15 12.55 -0.43
N PRO A 18 -7.62 12.05 0.74
CA PRO A 18 -7.22 12.48 2.08
C PRO A 18 -5.74 12.21 2.47
N PHE A 19 -4.84 12.04 1.50
CA PHE A 19 -3.38 11.97 1.65
C PHE A 19 -2.76 13.15 2.42
N ARG A 20 -3.48 14.28 2.55
CA ARG A 20 -3.07 15.46 3.33
C ARG A 20 -3.52 15.45 4.79
N SER A 21 -4.32 14.47 5.23
CA SER A 21 -4.75 14.39 6.63
C SER A 21 -3.65 13.73 7.47
N GLU A 22 -3.06 14.49 8.39
CA GLU A 22 -1.97 14.06 9.26
C GLU A 22 -2.36 12.98 10.31
N GLY A 23 -3.63 12.53 10.32
CA GLY A 23 -4.17 11.56 11.29
C GLY A 23 -4.38 10.14 10.74
N GLY A 24 -4.92 9.25 11.58
CA GLY A 24 -5.13 7.82 11.26
C GLY A 24 -5.91 7.51 9.99
N LYS A 25 -6.66 8.48 9.43
CA LYS A 25 -7.36 8.40 8.14
C LYS A 25 -6.42 8.16 6.96
N GLY A 26 -5.20 8.71 7.00
CA GLY A 26 -4.22 8.54 5.92
C GLY A 26 -3.70 7.11 5.81
N PHE A 27 -3.43 6.45 6.95
CA PHE A 27 -3.01 5.05 6.95
C PHE A 27 -4.09 4.13 6.39
N THR A 28 -5.34 4.28 6.86
CA THR A 28 -6.47 3.47 6.37
C THR A 28 -6.67 3.65 4.88
N PHE A 29 -6.52 4.87 4.37
CA PHE A 29 -6.58 5.12 2.93
C PHE A 29 -5.49 4.36 2.17
N VAL A 30 -4.23 4.43 2.62
CA VAL A 30 -3.11 3.73 1.98
C VAL A 30 -3.31 2.23 2.02
N LEU A 31 -3.82 1.69 3.13
CA LEU A 31 -4.17 0.28 3.26
C LEU A 31 -5.26 -0.13 2.26
N LEU A 32 -6.32 0.66 2.14
CA LEU A 32 -7.39 0.42 1.16
C LEU A 32 -6.86 0.49 -0.27
N ALA A 33 -5.98 1.44 -0.58
CA ALA A 33 -5.36 1.56 -1.89
C ALA A 33 -4.47 0.35 -2.22
N ALA A 34 -3.71 -0.16 -1.25
CA ALA A 34 -2.90 -1.37 -1.41
C ALA A 34 -3.76 -2.61 -1.64
N ILE A 35 -4.86 -2.76 -0.90
CA ILE A 35 -5.82 -3.86 -1.10
C ILE A 35 -6.49 -3.75 -2.46
N ALA A 36 -6.97 -2.56 -2.85
CA ALA A 36 -7.61 -2.33 -4.14
C ALA A 36 -6.65 -2.64 -5.31
N MET A 37 -5.38 -2.23 -5.21
CA MET A 37 -4.37 -2.58 -6.20
C MET A 37 -4.06 -4.08 -6.23
N GLY A 38 -4.07 -4.74 -5.08
CA GLY A 38 -3.95 -6.20 -4.99
C GLY A 38 -5.08 -6.92 -5.71
N LEU A 39 -6.34 -6.55 -5.41
CA LEU A 39 -7.53 -7.10 -6.06
C LEU A 39 -7.54 -6.80 -7.57
N PHE A 40 -7.07 -5.62 -7.97
CA PHE A 40 -6.91 -5.28 -9.37
C PHE A 40 -5.87 -6.16 -10.06
N ALA A 41 -4.73 -6.43 -9.41
CA ALA A 41 -3.72 -7.34 -9.94
C ALA A 41 -4.27 -8.75 -10.13
N GLU A 42 -5.03 -9.24 -9.16
CA GLU A 42 -5.70 -10.54 -9.24
C GLU A 42 -6.70 -10.60 -10.41
N ALA A 43 -7.51 -9.55 -10.60
CA ALA A 43 -8.48 -9.47 -11.69
C ALA A 43 -7.83 -9.52 -13.10
N ILE A 44 -6.56 -9.14 -13.24
CA ILE A 44 -5.81 -9.22 -14.51
C ILE A 44 -4.90 -10.45 -14.60
N GLY A 45 -5.06 -11.43 -13.70
CA GLY A 45 -4.32 -12.69 -13.69
C GLY A 45 -2.92 -12.62 -13.07
N LEU A 46 -2.60 -11.55 -12.33
CA LEU A 46 -1.36 -11.44 -11.55
C LEU A 46 -1.60 -11.85 -10.10
N HIS A 47 -0.53 -12.21 -9.40
CA HIS A 47 -0.61 -12.41 -7.95
C HIS A 47 -0.93 -11.09 -7.23
N MET A 48 -1.90 -11.16 -6.30
CA MET A 48 -2.34 -10.04 -5.47
C MET A 48 -1.17 -9.31 -4.78
N ILE A 49 -0.13 -10.06 -4.37
CA ILE A 49 1.04 -9.50 -3.69
C ILE A 49 1.80 -8.48 -4.56
N LEU A 50 1.78 -8.65 -5.89
CA LEU A 50 2.42 -7.73 -6.83
C LEU A 50 1.68 -6.39 -6.88
N GLY A 51 0.34 -6.42 -6.83
CA GLY A 51 -0.48 -5.21 -6.79
C GLY A 51 -0.27 -4.42 -5.50
N ALA A 52 -0.29 -5.10 -4.35
CA ALA A 52 -0.02 -4.48 -3.05
C ALA A 52 1.40 -3.91 -2.97
N TYR A 53 2.41 -4.62 -3.50
CA TYR A 53 3.79 -4.15 -3.57
C TYR A 53 3.93 -2.89 -4.44
N LEU A 54 3.30 -2.87 -5.62
CA LEU A 54 3.28 -1.69 -6.48
C LEU A 54 2.66 -0.48 -5.80
N ALA A 55 1.56 -0.66 -5.05
CA ALA A 55 0.95 0.42 -4.28
C ALA A 55 1.93 1.03 -3.27
N GLY A 56 2.73 0.20 -2.61
CA GLY A 56 3.81 0.64 -1.71
C GLY A 56 4.94 1.36 -2.44
N LEU A 57 5.35 0.90 -3.63
CA LEU A 57 6.39 1.56 -4.42
C LEU A 57 5.99 2.97 -4.88
N PHE A 58 4.72 3.17 -5.24
CA PHE A 58 4.22 4.51 -5.60
C PHE A 58 3.97 5.41 -4.38
N PHE A 59 4.04 4.84 -3.18
CA PHE A 59 3.92 5.56 -1.92
C PHE A 59 5.29 6.10 -1.46
N GLU A 60 5.81 7.07 -2.22
CA GLU A 60 7.09 7.75 -1.94
C GLU A 60 6.89 9.12 -1.26
N THR A 61 7.90 9.55 -0.49
CA THR A 61 8.00 10.90 0.13
C THR A 61 7.97 12.06 -0.87
N LYS A 62 8.23 11.80 -2.16
CA LYS A 62 8.09 12.80 -3.22
C LYS A 62 6.63 13.16 -3.52
N VAL A 63 5.68 12.29 -3.14
CA VAL A 63 4.26 12.45 -3.46
C VAL A 63 3.38 12.45 -2.20
N ALA A 64 3.79 11.76 -1.13
CA ALA A 64 3.09 11.74 0.15
C ALA A 64 3.79 12.62 1.21
N HIS A 65 3.01 13.18 2.14
CA HIS A 65 3.55 13.99 3.24
C HIS A 65 4.53 13.14 4.07
N PRO A 66 5.73 13.64 4.45
CA PRO A 66 6.74 12.84 5.15
C PRO A 66 6.23 12.20 6.44
N ASN A 67 5.37 12.91 7.18
CA ASN A 67 4.76 12.38 8.39
C ASN A 67 3.83 11.18 8.10
N LEU A 68 3.07 11.23 7.01
CA LEU A 68 2.20 10.13 6.61
C LEU A 68 3.02 8.90 6.21
N VAL A 69 4.11 9.10 5.47
CA VAL A 69 5.03 8.01 5.11
C VAL A 69 5.58 7.33 6.36
N ARG A 70 6.02 8.12 7.35
CA ARG A 70 6.49 7.59 8.64
C ARG A 70 5.40 6.80 9.37
N VAL A 71 4.19 7.34 9.47
CA VAL A 71 3.06 6.67 10.15
C VAL A 71 2.68 5.36 9.47
N VAL A 72 2.67 5.33 8.14
CA VAL A 72 2.39 4.10 7.38
C VAL A 72 3.48 3.07 7.61
N MET A 73 4.74 3.47 7.52
CA MET A 73 5.86 2.57 7.73
C MET A 73 5.81 1.95 9.14
N ASP A 74 5.69 2.79 10.17
CA ASP A 74 5.67 2.35 11.58
C ASP A 74 4.53 1.36 11.87
N ARG A 75 3.31 1.65 11.40
CA ARG A 75 2.15 0.77 11.58
C ARG A 75 2.27 -0.53 10.80
N SER A 76 2.73 -0.47 9.55
CA SER A 76 2.95 -1.64 8.72
C SER A 76 4.02 -2.56 9.33
N TYR A 77 5.11 -1.99 9.85
CA TYR A 77 6.12 -2.74 10.59
C TYR A 77 5.53 -3.40 11.84
N GLY A 78 4.76 -2.66 12.64
CA GLY A 78 4.09 -3.21 13.82
C GLY A 78 3.19 -4.41 13.49
N ILE A 79 2.36 -4.30 12.45
CA ILE A 79 1.49 -5.40 12.01
C ILE A 79 2.32 -6.59 11.49
N ALA A 80 3.32 -6.32 10.66
CA ALA A 80 4.15 -7.36 10.06
C ALA A 80 4.92 -8.18 11.11
N TYR A 81 5.56 -7.51 12.06
CA TYR A 81 6.43 -8.18 13.05
C TYR A 81 5.69 -8.68 14.29
N SER A 82 4.66 -7.97 14.75
CA SER A 82 3.95 -8.35 15.98
C SER A 82 2.77 -9.29 15.76
N PHE A 83 2.21 -9.31 14.54
CA PHE A 83 1.02 -10.13 14.25
C PHE A 83 1.25 -11.14 13.13
N LEU A 84 1.61 -10.69 11.93
CA LEU A 84 1.72 -11.57 10.76
C LEU A 84 2.93 -12.51 10.84
N GLY A 85 4.08 -12.03 11.34
CA GLY A 85 5.31 -12.81 11.48
C GLY A 85 5.10 -14.07 12.32
N PRO A 86 4.62 -13.97 13.58
CA PRO A 86 4.32 -15.14 14.40
C PRO A 86 3.35 -16.12 13.73
N ILE A 87 2.27 -15.62 13.10
CA ILE A 87 1.29 -16.47 12.40
C ILE A 87 1.96 -17.22 11.23
N PHE A 88 2.78 -16.52 10.45
CA PHE A 88 3.53 -17.11 9.34
C PHE A 88 4.47 -18.22 9.81
N PHE A 89 5.27 -17.98 10.86
CA PHE A 89 6.17 -19.00 11.39
C PHE A 89 5.43 -20.20 11.97
N ILE A 90 4.32 -19.97 12.67
CA ILE A 90 3.47 -21.07 13.15
C ILE A 90 2.91 -21.86 11.96
N SER A 91 2.47 -21.20 10.88
CA SER A 91 1.93 -21.87 9.70
C SER A 91 2.94 -22.72 8.92
N LEU A 92 4.25 -22.42 9.03
CA LEU A 92 5.33 -23.23 8.46
C LEU A 92 5.73 -24.42 9.34
N GLY A 93 5.37 -24.38 10.63
CA GLY A 93 5.70 -25.43 11.60
C GLY A 93 4.72 -26.60 11.60
N PHE A 94 3.60 -26.48 10.88
CA PHE A 94 2.63 -27.55 10.61
C PHE A 94 2.86 -28.11 9.21
#